data_AF-A0A422N487-F1
#
_entry.id   AF-A0A422N487-F1
#
_cell.length_a   1.000
_cell.length_b   1.000
_cell.length_c   1.000
_cell.angle_alpha   90.00
_cell.angle_beta   90.00
_cell.angle_gamma   90.00
#
_symmetry.space_group_name_H-M   'P 1'
#
loop_
_entity.id
_entity.type
_entity.pdbx_description
1 polymer ?
#
loop_
_entity_poly.entity_id
_entity_poly.type
_entity_poly.pdbx_seq_one_letter_code
_entity_poly.pdbx_strand_id
1 'polypeptide(L)'
;MAALTDEQIREAFNLFDADGSGAIDAEEMALAMKGLGFGDLPRDEVERMIRTMSTDSKGLIGYSEFERVVKSRMAKKDSPEEILKAFQLFDLDKKGKISFANLKEVAKLLGENPGDD
;
A
#
# COMPACT_ATOMS: atom_id res chain seq x y z
N MET A 1 6.22 -11.52 11.69
CA MET A 1 5.26 -10.65 10.99
C MET A 1 4.73 -9.66 12.01
N ALA A 2 4.88 -8.36 11.77
CA ALA A 2 4.37 -7.32 12.67
C ALA A 2 3.15 -6.68 12.01
N ALA A 3 1.98 -6.83 12.64
CA ALA A 3 0.86 -5.94 12.35
C ALA A 3 1.29 -4.52 12.76
N LEU A 4 0.86 -3.49 12.02
CA LEU A 4 1.07 -2.11 12.48
C LEU A 4 0.45 -1.97 13.86
N THR A 5 1.20 -1.39 14.78
CA THR A 5 0.67 -1.04 16.10
C THR A 5 -0.31 0.12 15.95
N ASP A 6 -1.22 0.26 16.90
CA ASP A 6 -2.17 1.39 16.92
C ASP A 6 -1.44 2.74 16.88
N GLU A 7 -0.23 2.80 17.48
CA GLU A 7 0.63 3.99 17.44
C GLU A 7 1.14 4.28 16.03
N GLN A 8 1.60 3.28 15.29
CA GLN A 8 2.04 3.47 13.89
C GLN A 8 0.88 3.88 12.97
N ILE A 9 -0.33 3.36 13.22
CA ILE A 9 -1.53 3.76 12.47
C ILE A 9 -1.88 5.21 12.78
N ARG A 10 -1.73 5.63 14.03
CA ARG A 10 -1.98 7.01 14.46
C ARG A 10 -0.96 8.00 13.91
N GLU A 11 0.32 7.64 13.92
CA GLU A 11 1.36 8.44 13.27
C GLU A 11 1.10 8.59 11.77
N ALA A 12 0.73 7.49 11.10
CA ALA A 12 0.35 7.54 9.70
C ALA A 12 -0.88 8.41 9.46
N PHE A 13 -1.89 8.36 10.32
CA PHE A 13 -3.06 9.24 10.21
C PHE A 13 -2.67 10.72 10.33
N ASN A 14 -1.85 11.07 11.32
CA ASN A 14 -1.39 12.44 11.53
C ASN A 14 -0.49 12.97 10.41
N LEU A 15 0.17 12.08 9.65
CA LEU A 15 0.92 12.47 8.44
C LEU A 15 0.00 12.86 7.28
N PHE A 16 -1.23 12.34 7.28
CA PHE A 16 -2.24 12.65 6.26
C PHE A 16 -3.07 13.86 6.69
N ASP A 17 -3.56 13.89 7.94
CA ASP A 17 -4.29 15.01 8.59
C ASP A 17 -3.31 16.13 8.96
N ALA A 18 -2.85 16.88 7.96
CA ALA A 18 -1.77 17.84 8.07
C ALA A 18 -2.20 19.09 8.85
N ASP A 19 -3.49 19.44 8.80
CA ASP A 19 -4.04 20.58 9.53
C ASP A 19 -4.49 20.22 10.97
N GLY A 20 -4.54 18.93 11.29
CA GLY A 20 -4.94 18.42 12.60
C GLY A 20 -6.43 18.57 12.89
N SER A 21 -7.27 18.64 11.85
CA SER A 21 -8.73 18.70 11.96
C SER A 21 -9.33 17.43 12.56
N GLY A 22 -8.58 16.32 12.58
CA GLY A 22 -9.01 15.00 13.02
C GLY A 22 -9.73 14.20 11.93
N ALA A 23 -9.70 14.68 10.68
CA ALA A 23 -10.31 14.02 9.54
C ALA A 23 -9.55 14.35 8.24
N ILE A 24 -9.25 13.34 7.44
CA ILE A 24 -8.50 13.53 6.19
C ILE A 24 -9.47 13.95 5.08
N ASP A 25 -9.17 15.08 4.44
CA ASP A 25 -9.90 15.55 3.26
C ASP A 25 -9.24 15.13 1.92
N ALA A 26 -9.84 15.56 0.80
CA ALA A 26 -9.34 15.24 -0.54
C ALA A 26 -7.99 15.88 -0.88
N GLU A 27 -7.74 17.09 -0.41
CA GLU A 27 -6.48 17.80 -0.67
C GLU A 27 -5.35 17.16 0.14
N GLU A 28 -5.62 16.83 1.40
CA GLU A 28 -4.72 16.12 2.29
C GLU A 28 -4.38 14.72 1.80
N MET A 29 -5.38 13.95 1.36
CA MET A 29 -5.18 12.65 0.73
C MET A 29 -4.28 12.76 -0.51
N ALA A 30 -4.53 13.75 -1.37
CA ALA A 30 -3.72 13.97 -2.57
C ALA A 30 -2.27 14.33 -2.23
N LEU A 31 -2.07 15.22 -1.25
CA LEU A 31 -0.75 15.64 -0.79
C LEU A 31 0.03 14.47 -0.18
N ALA A 32 -0.62 13.66 0.65
CA ALA A 32 -0.02 12.47 1.25
C ALA A 32 0.40 11.45 0.17
N MET A 33 -0.45 11.19 -0.84
CA MET A 33 -0.11 10.30 -1.96
C MET A 33 1.10 10.78 -2.75
N LYS A 34 1.19 12.10 -2.97
CA LYS A 34 2.37 12.71 -3.58
C LYS A 34 3.62 12.52 -2.72
N GLY A 35 3.52 12.75 -1.41
CA GLY A 35 4.63 12.57 -0.45
C GLY A 35 5.13 11.13 -0.35
N LEU A 36 4.25 10.15 -0.58
CA LEU A 36 4.59 8.71 -0.60
C LEU A 36 5.15 8.22 -1.95
N GLY A 37 5.32 9.11 -2.93
CA GLY A 37 5.92 8.78 -4.23
C GLY A 37 4.94 8.20 -5.25
N PHE A 38 3.64 8.22 -5.00
CA PHE A 38 2.62 7.87 -6.00
C PHE A 38 2.41 8.99 -7.04
N GLY A 39 2.96 10.19 -6.80
CA GLY A 39 2.85 11.33 -7.69
C GLY A 39 1.51 12.05 -7.57
N ASP A 40 1.24 12.93 -8.53
CA ASP A 40 -0.02 13.70 -8.59
C ASP A 40 -1.16 12.79 -9.09
N LEU A 41 -2.08 12.44 -8.18
CA LEU A 41 -3.27 11.68 -8.54
C LEU A 41 -4.38 12.59 -9.07
N PRO A 42 -5.15 12.15 -10.09
CA PRO A 42 -6.29 12.91 -10.58
C PRO A 42 -7.40 12.99 -9.51
N ARG A 43 -8.10 14.12 -9.46
CA ARG A 43 -9.16 14.38 -8.47
C ARG A 43 -10.20 13.26 -8.39
N ASP A 44 -10.64 12.74 -9.53
CA ASP A 44 -11.65 11.65 -9.59
C ASP A 44 -11.17 10.35 -8.95
N GLU A 45 -9.86 10.11 -8.94
CA GLU A 45 -9.27 8.95 -8.27
C GLU A 45 -9.21 9.17 -6.76
N VAL A 46 -8.77 10.34 -6.32
CA VAL A 46 -8.76 10.72 -4.90
C VAL A 46 -10.17 10.69 -4.31
N GLU A 47 -11.16 11.24 -5.00
CA GLU A 47 -12.56 11.20 -4.58
C GLU A 47 -13.10 9.77 -4.52
N ARG A 48 -12.73 8.89 -5.46
CA ARG A 48 -13.10 7.46 -5.40
C ARG A 48 -12.47 6.77 -4.20
N MET A 49 -11.20 7.04 -3.91
CA MET A 49 -10.52 6.47 -2.74
C MET A 49 -11.24 6.89 -1.46
N ILE A 50 -11.54 8.19 -1.31
CA ILE A 50 -12.28 8.72 -0.18
C ILE A 50 -13.65 8.08 -0.06
N ARG A 51 -14.45 8.01 -1.14
CA ARG A 51 -15.77 7.36 -1.12
C ARG A 51 -15.72 5.87 -0.77
N THR A 52 -14.60 5.20 -1.03
CA THR A 52 -14.41 3.79 -0.70
C THR A 52 -14.05 3.58 0.77
N MET A 53 -13.45 4.59 1.41
CA MET A 53 -12.92 4.51 2.77
C MET A 53 -13.86 5.17 3.79
N SER A 54 -14.39 6.34 3.44
CA SER A 54 -15.35 7.10 4.26
C SER A 54 -16.72 6.44 4.24
N THR A 55 -17.33 6.38 5.42
CA THR A 55 -18.72 5.96 5.60
C THR A 55 -19.66 7.15 5.83
N ASP A 56 -19.11 8.35 6.02
CA ASP A 56 -19.89 9.58 6.13
C ASP A 56 -20.11 10.22 4.75
N SER A 57 -21.28 10.84 4.62
CA SER A 57 -21.72 11.64 3.48
C SER A 57 -20.89 12.90 3.22
N LYS A 58 -20.00 13.27 4.15
CA LYS A 58 -19.18 14.49 4.08
C LYS A 58 -17.95 14.35 3.19
N GLY A 59 -17.58 13.13 2.78
CA GLY A 59 -16.37 12.91 1.99
C GLY A 59 -15.08 13.18 2.78
N LEU A 60 -15.11 12.93 4.09
CA LEU A 60 -13.97 13.03 5.00
C LEU A 60 -13.68 11.66 5.59
N ILE A 61 -12.41 11.34 5.81
CA ILE A 61 -12.01 10.08 6.46
C ILE A 61 -11.60 10.38 7.90
N GLY A 62 -12.42 10.00 8.86
CA GLY A 62 -12.05 10.06 10.27
C GLY A 62 -11.06 8.96 10.66
N TYR A 63 -10.43 9.14 11.82
CA TYR A 63 -9.43 8.19 12.34
C TYR A 63 -9.93 6.73 12.38
N SER A 64 -11.14 6.49 12.88
CA SER A 64 -11.70 5.13 12.99
C SER A 64 -11.90 4.45 11.62
N GLU A 65 -12.21 5.23 10.59
CA GLU A 65 -12.38 4.73 9.23
C GLU A 65 -11.02 4.41 8.60
N PHE A 66 -10.06 5.31 8.78
CA PHE A 66 -8.68 5.11 8.36
C PHE A 66 -8.07 3.85 9.00
N GLU A 67 -8.18 3.72 10.32
CA GLU A 67 -7.70 2.57 11.08
C GLU A 67 -8.30 1.26 10.57
N ARG A 68 -9.62 1.22 10.39
CA ARG A 68 -10.33 0.05 9.87
C ARG A 68 -9.81 -0.35 8.50
N VAL A 69 -9.63 0.61 7.60
CA VAL A 69 -9.14 0.33 6.24
C VAL A 69 -7.70 -0.15 6.27
N VAL A 70 -6.82 0.50 7.03
CA VAL A 70 -5.40 0.13 7.15
C VAL A 70 -5.27 -1.28 7.72
N LYS A 71 -5.93 -1.57 8.84
CA LYS A 71 -5.94 -2.92 9.45
C LYS A 71 -6.49 -3.98 8.48
N SER A 72 -7.56 -3.67 7.75
CA SER A 72 -8.15 -4.60 6.77
C SER A 72 -7.27 -4.83 5.54
N ARG A 73 -6.64 -3.77 5.00
CA ARG A 73 -5.77 -3.87 3.83
C ARG A 73 -4.47 -4.61 4.14
N MET A 74 -3.90 -4.43 5.32
CA MET A 74 -2.72 -5.21 5.74
C MET A 74 -3.04 -6.68 5.91
N ALA A 75 -4.16 -7.01 6.58
CA ALA A 75 -4.62 -8.39 6.68
C ALA A 75 -4.83 -9.05 5.30
N LYS A 76 -5.15 -8.26 4.26
CA LYS A 76 -5.26 -8.75 2.87
C LYS A 76 -3.92 -8.80 2.13
N LYS A 77 -3.00 -7.85 2.33
CA LYS A 77 -1.65 -7.87 1.72
C LYS A 77 -0.80 -9.04 2.23
N ASP A 78 -0.99 -9.43 3.49
CA ASP A 78 -0.40 -10.64 4.07
C ASP A 78 -1.22 -11.91 3.80
N SER A 79 -2.25 -11.83 2.93
CA SER A 79 -3.01 -13.02 2.59
C SER A 79 -2.11 -14.03 1.87
N PRO A 80 -2.29 -15.34 2.11
CA PRO A 80 -1.55 -16.37 1.40
C PRO A 80 -1.71 -16.23 -0.13
N GLU A 81 -2.80 -15.64 -0.61
CA GLU A 81 -3.02 -15.38 -2.04
C GLU A 81 -2.05 -14.35 -2.62
N GLU A 82 -1.83 -13.22 -1.95
CA GLU A 82 -0.87 -12.20 -2.42
C GLU A 82 0.58 -12.69 -2.30
N ILE A 83 0.90 -13.43 -1.22
CA ILE A 83 2.20 -14.09 -1.07
C ILE A 83 2.42 -15.12 -2.18
N LEU A 84 1.40 -15.90 -2.54
CA LEU A 84 1.45 -16.86 -3.65
C LEU A 84 1.60 -16.15 -5.00
N LYS A 85 0.93 -15.02 -5.24
CA LYS A 85 1.11 -14.23 -6.47
C LYS A 85 2.53 -13.68 -6.57
N ALA A 86 3.07 -13.12 -5.48
CA ALA A 86 4.46 -12.68 -5.44
C ALA A 86 5.40 -13.87 -5.71
N PHE A 87 5.16 -15.02 -5.10
CA PHE A 87 5.95 -16.23 -5.33
C PHE A 87 5.89 -16.69 -6.81
N GLN A 88 4.72 -16.62 -7.44
CA GLN A 88 4.54 -16.94 -8.87
C GLN A 88 5.24 -15.98 -9.81
N LEU A 89 5.41 -14.70 -9.42
CA LEU A 89 6.21 -13.75 -10.19
C LEU A 89 7.69 -14.16 -10.26
N PHE A 90 8.19 -14.80 -9.21
CA PHE A 90 9.56 -15.32 -9.17
C PHE A 90 9.66 -16.74 -9.72
N ASP A 91 8.74 -17.66 -9.41
CA ASP A 91 8.74 -19.06 -9.89
C ASP A 91 8.28 -19.17 -11.36
N LEU A 92 9.12 -18.68 -12.28
CA LEU A 92 8.85 -18.60 -13.72
C LEU A 92 8.58 -19.98 -14.37
N ASP A 93 9.15 -21.04 -13.82
CA ASP A 93 8.99 -22.42 -14.30
C ASP A 93 7.91 -23.21 -13.54
N LYS A 94 7.16 -22.54 -12.64
CA LYS A 94 5.99 -23.09 -11.93
C LYS A 94 6.27 -24.38 -11.17
N LYS A 95 7.47 -24.53 -10.59
CA LYS A 95 7.85 -25.72 -9.82
C LYS A 95 7.37 -25.69 -8.37
N GLY A 96 6.73 -24.60 -7.95
CA GLY A 96 6.37 -24.32 -6.56
C GLY A 96 7.58 -23.98 -5.69
N LYS A 97 8.74 -23.69 -6.29
CA LYS A 97 10.00 -23.33 -5.61
C LYS A 97 10.75 -22.28 -6.42
N ILE A 98 11.22 -21.21 -5.77
CA ILE A 98 12.08 -20.22 -6.41
C ILE A 98 13.52 -20.78 -6.45
N SER A 99 14.05 -20.96 -7.66
CA SER A 99 15.43 -21.38 -7.91
C SER A 99 16.36 -20.20 -8.16
N PHE A 100 17.67 -20.43 -8.10
CA PHE A 100 18.66 -19.39 -8.44
C PHE A 100 18.51 -18.89 -9.89
N ALA A 101 18.12 -19.78 -10.81
CA ALA A 101 17.84 -19.40 -12.20
C ALA A 101 16.65 -18.43 -12.29
N ASN A 102 15.60 -18.66 -11.49
CA ASN A 102 14.46 -17.76 -11.40
C ASN A 102 14.86 -16.36 -10.93
N LEU A 103 15.68 -16.28 -9.87
CA LEU A 103 16.17 -15.00 -9.35
C LEU A 103 17.08 -14.27 -10.35
N LYS A 104 17.96 -15.00 -11.05
CA LYS A 104 18.85 -14.42 -12.08
C LYS A 104 18.07 -13.83 -13.24
N GLU A 105 16.99 -14.48 -13.69
CA GLU A 105 16.14 -13.96 -14.76
C GLU A 105 15.31 -12.76 -14.32
N VAL A 106 14.75 -12.77 -13.10
CA VAL A 106 14.04 -11.60 -12.57
C VAL A 106 14.99 -10.40 -12.38
N ALA A 107 16.21 -10.61 -11.89
CA ALA A 107 17.20 -9.55 -11.74
C ALA A 107 17.56 -8.91 -13.09
N LYS A 108 17.77 -9.71 -14.14
CA LYS A 108 17.98 -9.21 -15.51
C LYS A 108 16.79 -8.39 -16.02
N LEU A 109 15.56 -8.83 -15.77
CA LEU A 109 14.34 -8.12 -16.18
C LEU A 109 14.20 -6.76 -15.49
N LEU A 110 14.68 -6.64 -14.25
CA LEU A 110 14.69 -5.39 -13.49
C LEU A 110 15.89 -4.48 -13.83
N GLY A 111 16.79 -4.93 -14.71
CA GLY A 111 18.01 -4.19 -15.06
C GLY A 111 19.07 -4.18 -13.95
N GLU A 112 18.89 -4.99 -12.91
CA GLU A 112 19.92 -5.22 -11.90
C GLU A 112 20.86 -6.31 -12.41
N ASN A 113 22.17 -6.08 -12.29
CA ASN A 113 23.16 -7.11 -12.59
C ASN A 113 23.36 -7.92 -11.30
N PRO A 114 22.78 -9.13 -11.18
CA PRO A 114 23.09 -9.98 -10.04
C PRO A 114 24.56 -10.37 -10.21
N GLY A 115 25.44 -9.71 -9.45
CA GLY A 115 26.88 -9.90 -9.53
C GLY A 115 27.21 -11.39 -9.52
N ASP A 116 27.99 -11.81 -10.50
CA ASP A 116 28.56 -13.16 -10.61
C ASP A 116 29.84 -13.12 -9.74
N ASP A 117 29.74 -13.53 -8.48
CA ASP A 117 30.88 -13.94 -7.64
C ASP A 117 30.53 -15.26 -6.93
#